data_AF-A0A526YXB7-F1
#
_entry.id   AF-A0A526YXB7-F1
#
_cell.length_a   1.000
_cell.length_b   1.000
_cell.length_c   1.000
_cell.angle_alpha   90.00
_cell.angle_beta   90.00
_cell.angle_gamma   90.00
#
_symmetry.space_group_name_H-M   'P 1'
#
loop_
_entity.id
_entity.type
_entity.pdbx_description
1 polymer ?
#
loop_
_entity_poly.entity_id
_entity_poly.type
_entity_poly.pdbx_seq_one_letter_code
_entity_poly.pdbx_strand_id
1 'polypeptide(L)'
;VWNGADGNGGFSTAKPWLPVPAKHLSQAVDVQQGDDSSLLEHYRRFLAFRRLHPALAKGDIEFIESQGDTVAFTRREGNEQIVCAFNLGSRPAEVNLGGRSLQPLPGHGFSEQTDAGFIRLGGYGAWFGRID
;
A
#
# COMPACT_ATOMS: atom_id res chain seq x y z
N VAL A 1 -19.68 -0.32 7.70
CA VAL A 1 -20.19 0.51 8.80
C VAL A 1 -19.89 1.95 8.44
N TRP A 2 -20.91 2.79 8.42
CA TRP A 2 -20.84 4.17 7.92
C TRP A 2 -20.66 5.19 9.05
N ASN A 3 -21.37 5.02 10.16
CA ASN A 3 -21.35 5.93 11.30
C ASN A 3 -21.00 5.17 12.60
N GLY A 4 -19.98 5.62 13.33
CA GLY A 4 -19.51 4.94 14.55
C GLY A 4 -20.40 5.16 15.78
N ALA A 5 -21.20 6.22 15.81
CA ALA A 5 -22.07 6.58 16.94
C ALA A 5 -23.49 5.97 16.84
N ASP A 6 -23.88 5.45 15.68
CA ASP A 6 -25.17 4.81 15.46
C ASP A 6 -25.11 3.31 15.83
N GLY A 7 -26.15 2.80 16.51
CA GLY A 7 -26.23 1.42 16.99
C GLY A 7 -26.18 0.36 15.89
N ASN A 8 -26.66 0.69 14.69
CA ASN A 8 -26.53 -0.16 13.50
C ASN A 8 -25.41 0.31 12.57
N GLY A 9 -24.50 1.13 13.06
CA GLY A 9 -23.36 1.58 12.29
C GLY A 9 -23.72 2.45 11.09
N GLY A 10 -24.86 3.17 11.12
CA GLY A 10 -25.37 3.95 9.99
C GLY A 10 -25.82 3.12 8.78
N PHE A 11 -25.98 1.80 8.91
CA PHE A 11 -26.38 0.92 7.81
C PHE A 11 -27.91 0.88 7.60
N SER A 12 -28.68 0.86 8.69
CA SER A 12 -30.13 0.77 8.65
C SER A 12 -30.73 1.29 9.96
N THR A 13 -31.91 1.90 9.88
CA THR A 13 -32.72 2.25 11.06
C THR A 13 -33.45 1.05 11.66
N ALA A 14 -33.64 -0.03 10.87
CA ALA A 14 -34.19 -1.30 11.34
C ALA A 14 -33.09 -2.27 11.76
N LYS A 15 -33.44 -3.31 12.53
CA LYS A 15 -32.52 -4.38 12.93
C LYS A 15 -31.93 -5.07 11.67
N PRO A 16 -30.61 -5.00 11.43
CA PRO A 16 -29.99 -5.65 10.27
C PRO A 16 -30.07 -7.18 10.37
N TRP A 17 -30.03 -7.86 9.22
CA TRP A 17 -30.11 -9.32 9.14
C TRP A 17 -28.94 -10.04 9.84
N LEU A 18 -27.76 -9.41 9.85
CA LEU A 18 -26.63 -9.79 10.70
C LEU A 18 -26.30 -8.66 11.67
N PRO A 19 -25.97 -8.97 12.95
CA PRO A 19 -25.52 -7.96 13.90
C PRO A 19 -24.29 -7.22 13.39
N VAL A 20 -24.23 -5.91 13.59
CA VAL A 20 -23.03 -5.13 13.32
C VAL A 20 -22.02 -5.39 14.45
N PRO A 21 -20.81 -5.92 14.14
CA PRO A 21 -19.80 -6.13 15.16
C PRO A 21 -19.35 -4.80 15.78
N ALA A 22 -19.25 -4.73 17.12
CA ALA A 22 -18.84 -3.52 17.82
C ALA A 22 -17.48 -2.98 17.34
N LYS A 23 -16.54 -3.88 17.01
CA LYS A 23 -15.22 -3.52 16.45
C LYS A 23 -15.28 -2.74 15.14
N HIS A 24 -16.36 -2.84 14.37
CA HIS A 24 -16.51 -2.10 13.13
C HIS A 24 -16.98 -0.65 13.36
N LEU A 25 -17.59 -0.36 14.51
CA LEU A 25 -18.03 1.01 14.86
C LEU A 25 -16.81 1.92 15.07
N SER A 26 -15.77 1.44 15.76
CA SER A 26 -14.50 2.17 15.91
C SER A 26 -13.66 2.23 14.61
N GLN A 27 -14.12 1.57 13.53
CA GLN A 27 -13.51 1.59 12.21
C GLN A 27 -14.48 2.10 11.14
N ALA A 28 -15.53 2.82 11.56
CA ALA A 28 -16.56 3.35 10.67
C ALA A 28 -15.98 4.35 9.66
N VAL A 29 -16.71 4.58 8.56
CA VAL A 29 -16.30 5.52 7.52
C VAL A 29 -16.16 6.94 8.07
N ASP A 30 -17.11 7.42 8.86
CA ASP A 30 -17.05 8.75 9.48
C ASP A 30 -15.90 8.92 10.47
N VAL A 31 -15.49 7.84 11.16
CA VAL A 31 -14.35 7.82 12.07
C VAL A 31 -13.02 7.89 11.31
N GLN A 32 -12.91 7.22 10.16
CA GLN A 32 -11.67 7.19 9.38
C GLN A 32 -11.52 8.36 8.41
N GLN A 33 -12.63 8.87 7.90
CA GLN A 33 -12.60 9.90 6.84
C GLN A 33 -11.98 11.19 7.37
N GLY A 34 -10.96 11.68 6.64
CA GLY A 34 -10.22 12.88 7.03
C GLY A 34 -9.10 12.65 8.05
N ASP A 35 -8.96 11.45 8.61
CA ASP A 35 -7.77 11.06 9.36
C ASP A 35 -6.70 10.52 8.40
N ASP A 36 -5.64 11.31 8.19
CA ASP A 36 -4.54 11.01 7.27
C ASP A 36 -3.75 9.75 7.62
N SER A 37 -3.89 9.26 8.86
CA SER A 37 -3.28 8.02 9.35
C SER A 37 -4.19 6.80 9.21
N SER A 38 -5.46 7.00 8.83
CA SER A 38 -6.43 5.92 8.69
C SER A 38 -6.15 5.02 7.48
N LEU A 39 -6.63 3.78 7.56
CA LEU A 39 -6.55 2.84 6.46
C LEU A 39 -7.33 3.33 5.23
N LEU A 40 -8.47 3.99 5.45
CA LEU A 40 -9.27 4.58 4.38
C LEU A 40 -8.48 5.62 3.57
N GLU A 41 -7.83 6.57 4.24
CA GLU A 41 -7.04 7.60 3.56
C GLU A 41 -5.76 7.03 2.94
N HIS A 42 -5.13 6.03 3.58
CA HIS A 42 -4.02 5.29 2.97
C HIS A 42 -4.42 4.66 1.63
N TYR A 43 -5.56 3.97 1.56
CA TYR A 43 -6.08 3.39 0.32
C TYR A 43 -6.41 4.45 -0.74
N ARG A 44 -7.04 5.56 -0.34
CA ARG A 44 -7.35 6.68 -1.26
C ARG A 44 -6.06 7.25 -1.87
N ARG A 45 -5.04 7.47 -1.05
CA ARG A 45 -3.72 7.96 -1.46
C ARG A 45 -3.04 6.97 -2.41
N PHE A 46 -2.99 5.69 -2.06
CA PHE A 46 -2.35 4.67 -2.90
C PHE A 46 -3.07 4.47 -4.25
N LEU A 47 -4.41 4.52 -4.26
CA LEU A 47 -5.19 4.44 -5.51
C LEU A 47 -5.00 5.68 -6.38
N ALA A 48 -4.85 6.87 -5.79
CA ALA A 48 -4.50 8.08 -6.52
C ALA A 48 -3.11 7.97 -7.14
N PHE A 49 -2.11 7.55 -6.35
CA PHE A 49 -0.76 7.24 -6.84
C PHE A 49 -0.79 6.24 -8.01
N ARG A 50 -1.49 5.11 -7.85
CA ARG A 50 -1.62 4.07 -8.88
C ARG A 50 -2.17 4.61 -10.20
N ARG A 51 -3.12 5.56 -10.17
CA ARG A 51 -3.70 6.15 -11.38
C ARG A 51 -2.72 7.01 -12.17
N LEU A 52 -1.68 7.53 -11.53
CA LEU A 52 -0.64 8.35 -12.18
C LEU A 52 0.33 7.51 -13.02
N HIS A 53 0.37 6.19 -12.81
CA HIS A 53 1.34 5.28 -13.42
C HIS A 53 0.64 4.15 -14.21
N PRO A 54 0.45 4.30 -15.53
CA PRO A 54 -0.13 3.25 -16.37
C PRO A 54 0.57 1.90 -16.25
N ALA A 55 1.89 1.88 -16.01
CA ALA A 55 2.66 0.66 -15.76
C ALA A 55 2.09 -0.17 -14.59
N LEU A 56 1.67 0.48 -13.50
CA LEU A 56 1.05 -0.22 -12.38
C LEU A 56 -0.33 -0.78 -12.78
N ALA A 57 -1.08 -0.06 -13.61
CA ALA A 57 -2.43 -0.45 -14.04
C ALA A 57 -2.44 -1.60 -15.03
N LYS A 58 -1.62 -1.52 -16.09
CA LYS A 58 -1.72 -2.35 -17.29
C LYS A 58 -0.42 -3.03 -17.70
N GLY A 59 0.71 -2.59 -17.15
CA GLY A 59 2.02 -3.05 -17.60
C GLY A 59 2.29 -4.52 -17.30
N ASP A 60 3.18 -5.11 -18.08
CA ASP A 60 3.71 -6.45 -17.86
C ASP A 60 4.34 -6.56 -16.47
N ILE A 61 4.42 -7.77 -15.94
CA ILE A 61 5.05 -8.08 -14.65
C ILE A 61 6.22 -9.03 -14.84
N GLU A 62 7.36 -8.71 -14.23
CA GLU A 62 8.54 -9.58 -14.18
C GLU A 62 9.07 -9.63 -12.75
N PHE A 63 9.21 -10.84 -12.20
CA PHE A 63 9.65 -11.01 -10.82
C PHE A 63 11.15 -10.81 -10.68
N ILE A 64 11.54 -10.15 -9.59
CA ILE A 64 12.93 -10.03 -9.15
C ILE A 64 13.10 -10.99 -8.00
N GLU A 65 14.17 -11.79 -8.02
CA GLU A 65 14.47 -12.69 -6.91
C GLU A 65 14.64 -11.90 -5.60
N SER A 66 13.94 -12.35 -4.56
CA SER A 66 13.94 -11.74 -3.24
C SER A 66 13.89 -12.83 -2.17
N GLN A 67 14.27 -12.49 -0.94
CA GLN A 67 14.51 -13.48 0.14
C GLN A 67 13.50 -13.31 1.29
N GLY A 68 13.24 -14.40 2.01
CA GLY A 68 12.36 -14.38 3.18
C GLY A 68 10.93 -13.95 2.85
N ASP A 69 10.39 -13.01 3.64
CA ASP A 69 9.02 -12.51 3.50
C ASP A 69 8.89 -11.37 2.46
N THR A 70 9.92 -11.15 1.62
CA THR A 70 9.91 -10.06 0.64
C THR A 70 9.43 -10.54 -0.72
N VAL A 71 8.73 -9.65 -1.44
CA VAL A 71 8.32 -9.84 -2.83
C VAL A 71 8.75 -8.62 -3.64
N ALA A 72 9.48 -8.84 -4.72
CA ALA A 72 9.89 -7.77 -5.63
C ALA A 72 9.57 -8.11 -7.09
N PHE A 73 9.15 -7.12 -7.86
CA PHE A 73 8.90 -7.27 -9.30
C PHE A 73 8.96 -5.91 -10.00
N THR A 74 9.15 -5.94 -11.31
CA THR A 74 8.97 -4.77 -12.17
C THR A 74 7.57 -4.74 -12.77
N ARG A 75 7.09 -3.54 -13.07
CA ARG A 75 5.91 -3.27 -13.89
C ARG A 75 6.31 -2.39 -15.05
N ARG A 76 6.05 -2.81 -16.29
CA ARG A 76 6.50 -2.09 -17.48
C ARG A 76 5.37 -1.83 -18.46
N GLU A 77 5.21 -0.57 -18.88
CA GLU A 77 4.26 -0.15 -19.92
C GLU A 77 4.90 0.99 -20.72
N GLY A 78 5.03 0.80 -22.04
CA GLY A 78 5.73 1.76 -22.90
C GLY A 78 7.17 2.04 -22.41
N ASN A 79 7.47 3.32 -22.13
CA ASN A 79 8.78 3.77 -21.66
C ASN A 79 8.89 3.84 -20.13
N GLU A 80 7.85 3.46 -19.39
CA GLU A 80 7.88 3.47 -17.93
C GLU A 80 8.11 2.04 -17.40
N GLN A 81 9.12 1.90 -16.54
CA GLN A 81 9.35 0.70 -15.73
C GLN A 81 9.43 1.11 -14.26
N ILE A 82 8.63 0.46 -13.42
CA ILE A 82 8.57 0.69 -11.98
C ILE A 82 8.91 -0.60 -11.26
N VAL A 83 9.89 -0.55 -10.38
CA VAL A 83 10.15 -1.61 -9.40
C VAL A 83 9.18 -1.43 -8.24
N CYS A 84 8.54 -2.53 -7.85
CA CYS A 84 7.68 -2.64 -6.68
C CYS A 84 8.32 -3.65 -5.74
N ALA A 85 8.58 -3.25 -4.49
CA ALA A 85 9.12 -4.13 -3.46
C ALA A 85 8.20 -4.09 -2.22
N PHE A 86 7.90 -5.25 -1.67
CA PHE A 86 7.00 -5.43 -0.54
C PHE A 86 7.64 -6.31 0.53
N ASN A 87 7.41 -5.98 1.78
CA ASN A 87 7.68 -6.84 2.92
C ASN A 87 6.35 -7.35 3.46
N LEU A 88 6.08 -8.65 3.33
CA LEU A 88 4.86 -9.28 3.84
C LEU A 88 4.99 -9.71 5.30
N GLY A 89 6.20 -9.60 5.88
CA GLY A 89 6.50 -9.90 7.27
C GLY A 89 6.36 -8.69 8.20
N SER A 90 6.27 -8.97 9.50
CA SER A 90 6.18 -7.95 10.54
C SER A 90 7.53 -7.37 10.97
N ARG A 91 8.64 -7.99 10.55
CA ARG A 91 10.01 -7.57 10.89
C ARG A 91 10.64 -6.83 9.71
N PRO A 92 11.57 -5.89 9.94
CA PRO A 92 12.28 -5.22 8.86
C PRO A 92 12.97 -6.21 7.91
N ALA A 93 13.01 -5.87 6.63
CA ALA A 93 13.61 -6.68 5.58
C ALA A 93 14.35 -5.82 4.56
N GLU A 94 15.26 -6.45 3.81
CA GLU A 94 16.06 -5.79 2.77
C GLU A 94 15.83 -6.45 1.42
N VAL A 95 15.75 -5.64 0.37
CA VAL A 95 15.71 -6.09 -1.02
C VAL A 95 16.93 -5.54 -1.75
N ASN A 96 17.75 -6.43 -2.32
CA ASN A 96 18.96 -6.08 -3.05
C ASN A 96 18.64 -5.95 -4.55
N LEU A 97 18.87 -4.77 -5.14
CA LEU A 97 18.65 -4.52 -6.57
C LEU A 97 19.94 -4.49 -7.39
N GLY A 98 21.07 -4.92 -6.81
CA GLY A 98 22.34 -5.11 -7.52
C GLY A 98 23.13 -3.83 -7.75
N GLY A 99 23.10 -2.88 -6.80
CA GLY A 99 23.90 -1.64 -6.87
C GLY A 99 23.40 -0.59 -7.88
N ARG A 100 22.22 -0.80 -8.47
CA ARG A 100 21.55 0.18 -9.33
C ARG A 100 21.15 1.44 -8.55
N SER A 101 21.18 2.58 -9.20
CA SER A 101 20.70 3.85 -8.66
C SER A 101 19.20 3.79 -8.47
N LEU A 102 18.75 4.12 -7.26
CA LEU A 102 17.34 4.05 -6.87
C LEU A 102 16.73 5.45 -6.97
N GLN A 103 15.63 5.57 -7.71
CA GLN A 103 14.83 6.79 -7.81
C GLN A 103 13.43 6.54 -7.23
N PRO A 104 13.20 6.85 -5.93
CA PRO A 104 11.90 6.64 -5.29
C PRO A 104 10.80 7.47 -5.97
N LEU A 105 9.59 6.89 -6.05
CA LEU A 105 8.39 7.57 -6.50
C LEU A 105 7.57 8.04 -5.29
N PRO A 106 7.36 9.35 -5.09
CA PRO A 106 6.62 9.82 -3.92
C PRO A 106 5.11 9.57 -4.05
N GLY A 107 4.40 9.70 -2.94
CA GLY A 107 2.94 9.81 -2.92
C GLY A 107 2.17 8.50 -2.73
N HIS A 108 2.83 7.35 -2.62
CA HIS A 108 2.16 6.07 -2.31
C HIS A 108 1.82 5.91 -0.82
N GLY A 109 2.42 6.68 0.07
CA GLY A 109 2.09 6.67 1.51
C GLY A 109 2.73 5.53 2.30
N PHE A 110 3.83 4.96 1.82
CA PHE A 110 4.71 4.12 2.62
C PHE A 110 5.93 4.94 3.06
N SER A 111 6.60 4.45 4.09
CA SER A 111 7.84 5.03 4.59
C SER A 111 8.96 4.02 4.39
N GLU A 112 9.98 4.43 3.64
CA GLU A 112 11.11 3.60 3.25
C GLU A 112 12.44 4.29 3.57
N GLN A 113 13.51 3.50 3.53
CA GLN A 113 14.87 4.01 3.44
C GLN A 113 15.57 3.30 2.29
N THR A 114 16.21 4.07 1.41
CA THR A 114 17.07 3.55 0.35
C THR A 114 18.53 3.84 0.69
N ASP A 115 19.38 2.83 0.59
CA ASP A 115 20.83 2.96 0.81
C ASP A 115 21.58 2.16 -0.26
N ALA A 116 22.41 2.83 -1.06
CA ALA A 116 23.35 2.24 -2.03
C ALA A 116 22.88 0.95 -2.75
N GLY A 117 21.70 0.96 -3.39
CA GLY A 117 21.17 -0.17 -4.16
C GLY A 117 20.39 -1.22 -3.35
N PHE A 118 20.24 -1.00 -2.04
CA PHE A 118 19.35 -1.73 -1.16
C PHE A 118 18.12 -0.90 -0.79
N ILE A 119 16.98 -1.57 -0.73
CA ILE A 119 15.74 -1.02 -0.18
C ILE A 119 15.55 -1.63 1.20
N ARG A 120 15.48 -0.78 2.23
CA ARG A 120 15.10 -1.18 3.59
C ARG A 120 13.61 -0.93 3.80
N LEU A 121 12.89 -2.00 4.07
CA LEU A 121 11.45 -1.99 4.33
C LEU A 121 11.21 -2.26 5.81
N GLY A 122 10.40 -1.42 6.46
CA GLY A 122 9.80 -1.77 7.75
C GLY A 122 8.88 -3.01 7.63
N GLY A 123 8.38 -3.50 8.76
CA GLY A 123 7.34 -4.54 8.74
C GLY A 123 6.10 -4.05 7.98
N TYR A 124 5.56 -4.88 7.09
CA TYR A 124 4.46 -4.52 6.18
C TYR A 124 4.73 -3.31 5.28
N GLY A 125 6.01 -2.94 5.11
CA GLY A 125 6.44 -1.82 4.28
C GLY A 125 6.45 -2.16 2.80
N ALA A 126 6.44 -1.11 1.98
CA ALA A 126 6.60 -1.22 0.53
C ALA A 126 7.42 -0.05 -0.02
N TRP A 127 7.98 -0.25 -1.21
CA TRP A 127 8.72 0.75 -1.95
C TRP A 127 8.37 0.69 -3.43
N PHE A 128 8.28 1.87 -4.06
CA PHE A 128 8.04 2.01 -5.48
C PHE A 128 9.05 2.99 -6.06
N GLY A 129 9.69 2.62 -7.16
CA GLY A 129 10.69 3.51 -7.76
C GLY A 129 11.18 3.04 -9.11
N ARG A 130 12.05 3.85 -9.69
CA ARG A 130 12.77 3.56 -10.93
C ARG A 130 14.21 3.19 -10.61
N ILE A 131 14.83 2.45 -11.51
CA ILE A 131 16.23 2.05 -11.47
C ILE A 131 16.90 2.41 -12.80
N ASP A 132 18.21 2.67 -12.77
CA ASP A 132 19.04 2.86 -13.97
C ASP A 132 19.59 1.53 -14.54
#